data_AF-A0A0A3AQZ6-F1
#
_entry.id   AF-A0A0A3AQZ6-F1
#
_cell.length_a   1.000
_cell.length_b   1.000
_cell.length_c   1.000
_cell.angle_alpha   90.00
_cell.angle_beta   90.00
_cell.angle_gamma   90.00
#
_symmetry.space_group_name_H-M   'P 1'
#
loop_
_entity.id
_entity.type
_entity.pdbx_description
1 polymer ?
#
loop_
_entity_poly.entity_id
_entity_poly.type
_entity_poly.pdbx_seq_one_letter_code
_entity_poly.pdbx_strand_id
1 'polypeptide(L)'
;MKAKLKLISDLFGEFEPAEYSPKEIDIFHVSLLLGIGANENDSIDYFDVFVCTPKWIDLNERKPILLRNTIVVKDYNFKEIIRYINSFIDSCDGNDWEEIAHKLSKLFRWEFDDYK
;
A
#
# COMPACT_ATOMS: atom_id res chain seq x y z
N MET A 1 9.38 12.72 -14.55
CA MET A 1 7.96 12.45 -14.26
C MET A 1 7.78 12.28 -12.75
N LYS A 2 6.60 12.62 -12.21
CA LYS A 2 6.28 12.37 -10.79
C LYS A 2 5.02 11.53 -10.66
N ALA A 3 5.04 10.55 -9.75
CA ALA A 3 3.87 9.77 -9.39
C ALA A 3 2.94 10.54 -8.45
N LYS A 4 1.68 10.10 -8.39
CA LYS A 4 0.69 10.54 -7.41
C LYS A 4 -0.31 9.43 -7.12
N LEU A 5 -0.70 9.33 -5.85
CA LEU A 5 -1.83 8.50 -5.45
C LEU A 5 -3.14 9.14 -5.93
N LYS A 6 -3.90 8.42 -6.74
CA LYS A 6 -5.17 8.87 -7.31
C LYS A 6 -6.37 8.15 -6.69
N LEU A 7 -6.16 6.92 -6.22
CA LEU A 7 -7.17 6.09 -5.60
C LEU A 7 -6.57 5.31 -4.43
N ILE A 8 -7.36 5.12 -3.38
CA ILE A 8 -7.09 4.13 -2.34
C ILE A 8 -8.41 3.47 -1.95
N SER A 9 -8.42 2.15 -1.83
CA SER A 9 -9.57 1.39 -1.34
C SER A 9 -9.12 0.16 -0.57
N ASP A 10 -10.04 -0.51 0.12
CA ASP A 10 -9.85 -1.91 0.47
C ASP A 10 -9.72 -2.75 -0.81
N LEU A 11 -8.85 -3.76 -0.80
CA LEU A 11 -8.57 -4.61 -1.95
C LEU A 11 -9.81 -5.38 -2.42
N PHE A 12 -10.69 -5.77 -1.49
CA PHE A 12 -11.88 -6.57 -1.76
C PHE A 12 -13.17 -5.72 -1.82
N GLY A 13 -13.06 -4.41 -1.61
CA GLY A 13 -14.19 -3.48 -1.59
C GLY A 13 -15.12 -3.68 -0.39
N GLU A 14 -14.63 -4.26 0.71
CA GLU A 14 -15.45 -4.59 1.87
C GLU A 14 -15.72 -3.37 2.77
N PHE A 15 -14.84 -2.39 2.77
CA PHE A 15 -14.94 -1.19 3.58
C PHE A 15 -14.22 0.00 2.94
N GLU A 16 -14.56 1.21 3.40
CA GLU A 16 -13.84 2.45 3.07
C GLU A 16 -12.68 2.64 4.08
N PRO A 17 -11.40 2.61 3.66
CA PRO A 17 -10.27 2.73 4.58
C PRO A 17 -10.29 3.99 5.46
N ALA A 18 -10.81 5.10 4.94
CA ALA A 18 -10.91 6.34 5.71
C ALA A 18 -11.94 6.28 6.86
N GLU A 19 -12.93 5.39 6.75
CA GLU A 19 -14.03 5.23 7.71
C GLU A 19 -13.89 3.94 8.54
N TYR A 20 -12.97 3.06 8.16
CA TYR A 20 -12.72 1.81 8.85
C TYR A 20 -12.19 2.02 10.27
N SER A 21 -12.73 1.26 11.22
CA SER A 21 -12.18 1.09 12.55
C SER A 21 -12.19 -0.41 12.86
N PRO A 22 -11.04 -1.04 13.11
CA PRO A 22 -11.01 -2.43 13.54
C PRO A 22 -11.65 -2.54 14.94
N LYS A 23 -12.05 -3.77 15.31
CA LYS A 23 -12.58 -4.06 16.66
C LYS A 23 -11.55 -3.76 17.75
N GLU A 24 -10.29 -4.08 17.47
CA GLU A 24 -9.14 -3.79 18.32
C GLU A 24 -8.11 -3.02 17.49
N ILE A 25 -7.85 -1.77 17.87
CA ILE A 25 -7.06 -0.83 17.06
C ILE A 25 -5.61 -1.27 16.84
N ASP A 26 -5.07 -2.07 17.76
CA ASP A 26 -3.71 -2.59 17.75
C ASP A 26 -3.64 -4.06 17.34
N ILE A 27 -4.75 -4.68 16.90
CA ILE A 27 -4.79 -6.05 16.37
C ILE A 27 -5.61 -6.05 15.06
N PHE A 28 -4.95 -5.76 13.95
CA PHE A 28 -5.58 -5.80 12.63
C PHE A 28 -4.60 -6.17 11.52
N HIS A 29 -5.19 -6.58 10.40
CA HIS A 29 -4.56 -6.69 9.10
C HIS A 29 -5.57 -6.24 8.04
N VAL A 30 -5.16 -5.36 7.13
CA VAL A 30 -5.96 -4.93 5.98
C VAL A 30 -5.12 -5.00 4.71
N SER A 31 -5.80 -5.15 3.57
CA SER A 31 -5.20 -5.12 2.24
C SER A 31 -5.71 -3.89 1.52
N LEU A 32 -4.80 -3.02 1.08
CA LEU A 32 -5.15 -1.78 0.40
C LEU A 32 -4.78 -1.88 -1.08
N LEU A 33 -5.71 -1.47 -1.93
CA LEU A 33 -5.48 -1.23 -3.35
C LEU A 33 -5.16 0.24 -3.57
N LEU A 34 -4.03 0.52 -4.20
CA LEU A 34 -3.54 1.85 -4.52
C LEU A 34 -3.61 2.05 -6.03
N GLY A 35 -4.40 3.02 -6.48
CA GLY A 35 -4.32 3.49 -7.86
C GLY A 35 -3.28 4.62 -7.94
N ILE A 36 -2.15 4.35 -8.58
CA ILE A 36 -1.04 5.30 -8.71
C ILE A 36 -0.85 5.62 -10.18
N GLY A 37 -0.61 6.88 -10.50
CA GLY A 37 -0.37 7.31 -11.87
C GLY A 37 0.55 8.51 -11.95
N ALA A 38 1.00 8.80 -13.17
CA ALA A 38 1.73 10.03 -13.47
C ALA A 38 0.85 11.27 -13.15
N ASN A 39 1.48 12.35 -12.68
CA ASN A 39 0.78 13.61 -12.38
C ASN A 39 0.20 14.28 -13.64
N GLU A 40 0.78 14.01 -14.79
CA GLU A 40 0.53 14.71 -16.04
C GLU A 40 -0.67 14.16 -16.83
N ASN A 41 -1.24 13.02 -16.42
CA ASN A 41 -2.38 12.37 -17.07
C ASN A 41 -3.31 11.70 -16.06
N ASP A 42 -4.40 11.07 -16.52
CA ASP A 42 -5.37 10.35 -15.67
C ASP A 42 -5.16 8.82 -15.66
N SER A 43 -4.14 8.31 -16.33
CA SER A 43 -3.81 6.88 -16.32
C SER A 43 -3.42 6.43 -14.91
N ILE A 44 -3.79 5.20 -14.57
CA ILE A 44 -3.57 4.56 -13.28
C ILE A 44 -3.09 3.14 -13.54
N ASP A 45 -2.08 2.73 -12.79
CA ASP A 45 -1.82 1.31 -12.54
C ASP A 45 -2.14 0.99 -11.08
N TYR A 46 -2.43 -0.28 -10.84
CA TYR A 46 -2.80 -0.77 -9.53
C TYR A 46 -1.61 -1.37 -8.79
N PHE A 47 -1.55 -1.03 -7.51
CA PHE A 47 -0.57 -1.55 -6.58
C PHE A 47 -1.22 -1.99 -5.28
N ASP A 48 -0.86 -3.17 -4.77
CA ASP A 48 -1.39 -3.67 -3.49
C ASP A 48 -0.36 -3.50 -2.37
N VAL A 49 -0.86 -3.17 -1.17
CA VAL A 49 -0.05 -3.12 0.05
C VAL A 49 -0.81 -3.69 1.23
N PHE A 50 -0.15 -4.51 2.03
CA PHE A 50 -0.71 -4.99 3.30
C PHE A 50 -0.37 -4.04 4.43
N VAL A 51 -1.29 -3.84 5.36
CA VAL A 51 -1.05 -3.06 6.58
C VAL A 51 -1.47 -3.89 7.77
N CYS A 52 -0.56 -4.12 8.71
CA CYS A 52 -0.84 -4.91 9.90
C CYS A 52 -0.14 -4.39 11.14
N THR A 53 -0.54 -4.89 12.30
CA THR A 53 0.13 -4.59 13.57
C THR A 53 1.07 -5.72 13.99
N PRO A 54 2.11 -5.42 14.79
CA PRO A 54 2.97 -6.45 15.38
C PRO A 54 2.18 -7.51 16.16
N LYS A 55 1.11 -7.11 16.87
CA LYS A 55 0.26 -8.06 17.61
C LYS A 55 -0.53 -8.99 16.68
N TRP A 56 -0.99 -8.49 15.54
CA TRP A 56 -1.64 -9.36 14.55
C TRP A 56 -0.67 -10.43 14.04
N ILE A 57 0.58 -10.05 13.77
CA ILE A 57 1.64 -11.00 13.38
C ILE A 57 1.87 -12.03 14.49
N ASP A 58 2.08 -11.60 15.73
CA ASP A 58 2.35 -12.50 16.88
C ASP A 58 1.22 -13.54 17.09
N LEU A 59 -0.03 -13.13 16.90
CA LEU A 59 -1.20 -14.00 17.10
C LEU A 59 -1.43 -14.98 15.94
N ASN A 60 -1.11 -14.60 14.70
CA ASN A 60 -1.45 -15.36 13.51
C ASN A 60 -0.27 -16.14 12.93
N GLU A 61 0.97 -15.68 13.14
CA GLU A 61 2.17 -16.17 12.47
C GLU A 61 3.11 -16.87 13.46
N ARG A 62 3.03 -18.20 13.51
CA ARG A 62 3.82 -19.04 14.44
C ARG A 62 5.15 -19.52 13.88
N LYS A 63 5.46 -19.15 12.64
CA LYS A 63 6.66 -19.56 11.89
C LYS A 63 7.32 -18.33 11.30
N PRO A 64 8.60 -18.42 10.89
CA PRO A 64 9.23 -17.35 10.12
C PRO A 64 8.39 -17.01 8.88
N ILE A 65 8.12 -15.73 8.69
CA ILE A 65 7.38 -15.18 7.56
C ILE A 65 8.27 -14.18 6.80
N LEU A 66 8.01 -14.06 5.50
CA LEU A 66 8.54 -12.98 4.69
C LEU A 66 7.45 -11.93 4.49
N LEU A 67 7.64 -10.75 5.07
CA LEU A 67 6.74 -9.61 4.88
C LEU A 67 7.12 -8.86 3.60
N ARG A 68 6.65 -9.36 2.45
CA ARG A 68 6.70 -8.57 1.20
C ARG A 68 5.60 -7.50 1.27
N ASN A 69 5.84 -6.34 0.65
CA ASN A 69 4.83 -5.27 0.44
C ASN A 69 3.89 -5.00 1.62
N THR A 70 4.44 -5.02 2.84
CA THR A 70 3.70 -4.88 4.09
C THR A 70 4.21 -3.68 4.87
N ILE A 71 3.31 -2.83 5.34
CA ILE A 71 3.57 -1.76 6.29
C ILE A 71 3.15 -2.25 7.67
N VAL A 72 4.10 -2.28 8.62
CA VAL A 72 3.80 -2.62 10.01
C VAL A 72 3.58 -1.33 10.80
N VAL A 73 2.40 -1.17 11.40
CA VAL A 73 2.03 0.01 12.19
C VAL A 73 1.63 -0.38 13.61
N LYS A 74 1.66 0.59 14.53
CA LYS A 74 1.29 0.32 15.93
C LYS A 74 -0.21 0.12 16.11
N ASP A 75 -1.01 0.93 15.42
CA ASP A 75 -2.46 0.98 15.50
C ASP A 75 -3.07 1.46 14.17
N TYR A 76 -4.37 1.26 13.99
CA TYR A 76 -5.07 1.71 12.79
C TYR A 76 -5.24 3.23 12.82
N ASN A 77 -4.26 3.93 12.26
CA ASN A 77 -4.31 5.37 12.02
C ASN A 77 -4.22 5.64 10.53
N PHE A 78 -5.37 5.70 9.86
CA PHE A 78 -5.43 5.89 8.41
C PHE A 78 -4.66 7.13 7.94
N LYS A 79 -4.70 8.24 8.70
CA LYS A 79 -3.97 9.48 8.37
C LYS A 79 -2.46 9.28 8.38
N GLU A 80 -1.94 8.45 9.27
CA GLU A 80 -0.52 8.13 9.33
C GLU A 80 -0.11 7.18 8.22
N ILE A 81 -0.93 6.14 7.97
CA ILE A 81 -0.73 5.16 6.89
C ILE A 81 -0.68 5.90 5.54
N ILE A 82 -1.68 6.73 5.23
CA ILE A 82 -1.75 7.45 3.96
C ILE A 82 -0.61 8.45 3.81
N ARG A 83 -0.16 9.09 4.90
CA ARG A 83 1.00 10.00 4.88
C ARG A 83 2.28 9.23 4.54
N TYR A 84 2.48 8.05 5.12
CA TYR A 84 3.63 7.20 4.84
C TYR A 84 3.63 6.71 3.38
N ILE A 85 2.48 6.24 2.88
CA ILE A 85 2.29 5.84 1.47
C ILE A 85 2.64 7.01 0.53
N ASN A 86 2.06 8.20 0.76
CA ASN A 86 2.35 9.36 -0.08
C ASN A 86 3.83 9.77 -0.01
N SER A 87 4.47 9.73 1.17
CA SER A 87 5.90 10.07 1.25
C SER A 87 6.79 9.14 0.42
N PHE A 88 6.41 7.87 0.29
CA PHE A 88 7.14 6.93 -0.55
C PHE A 88 6.89 7.20 -2.04
N ILE A 89 5.63 7.44 -2.42
CA ILE A 89 5.26 7.83 -3.79
C ILE A 89 6.00 9.11 -4.22
N ASP A 90 6.04 10.12 -3.35
CA ASP A 90 6.73 11.40 -3.60
C ASP A 90 8.24 11.25 -3.76
N SER A 91 8.82 10.20 -3.16
CA SER A 91 10.25 9.87 -3.30
C SER A 91 10.59 9.16 -4.62
N CYS A 92 9.58 8.75 -5.39
CA CYS A 92 9.75 8.09 -6.67
C CYS A 92 9.64 9.09 -7.84
N ASP A 93 10.77 9.37 -8.47
CA ASP A 93 10.89 10.09 -9.74
C ASP A 93 11.42 9.17 -10.84
N GLY A 94 11.33 9.55 -12.11
CA GLY A 94 11.85 8.76 -13.22
C GLY A 94 11.71 9.47 -14.55
N ASN A 95 12.41 8.94 -15.57
CA ASN A 95 12.34 9.43 -16.94
C ASN A 95 11.02 9.05 -17.61
N ASP A 96 10.50 7.86 -17.27
CA ASP A 96 9.23 7.33 -17.76
C ASP A 96 8.42 6.66 -16.62
N TRP A 97 7.26 6.14 -16.98
CA TRP A 97 6.36 5.48 -16.02
C TRP A 97 6.90 4.14 -15.53
N GLU A 98 7.54 3.36 -16.41
CA GLU A 98 8.08 2.04 -16.08
C GLU A 98 9.15 2.14 -14.98
N GLU A 99 10.08 3.10 -15.10
CA GLU A 99 11.09 3.38 -14.08
C GLU A 99 10.45 3.71 -12.72
N ILE A 100 9.36 4.50 -12.72
CA ILE A 100 8.62 4.87 -11.51
C ILE A 100 7.89 3.66 -10.94
N ALA A 101 7.18 2.89 -11.76
CA ALA A 101 6.45 1.69 -11.36
C ALA A 101 7.39 0.64 -10.74
N HIS A 102 8.58 0.45 -11.30
CA HIS A 102 9.63 -0.39 -10.72
C HIS A 102 10.22 0.14 -9.41
N LYS A 103 10.27 1.47 -9.21
CA LYS A 103 10.64 2.02 -7.90
C LYS A 103 9.53 1.78 -6.87
N LEU A 104 8.27 1.94 -7.28
CA LEU A 104 7.10 1.70 -6.45
C LEU A 104 6.97 0.23 -6.03
N SER A 105 7.28 -0.72 -6.94
CA SER A 105 7.16 -2.16 -6.70
C SER A 105 8.13 -2.71 -5.63
N LYS A 106 9.07 -1.88 -5.16
CA LYS A 106 9.91 -2.21 -4.00
C LYS A 106 9.14 -2.18 -2.68
N LEU A 107 8.09 -1.35 -2.59
CA LEU A 107 7.24 -1.25 -1.41
C LEU A 107 5.84 -1.83 -1.63
N PHE A 108 5.31 -1.74 -2.84
CA PHE A 108 3.97 -2.22 -3.17
C PHE A 108 4.05 -3.38 -4.14
N ARG A 109 2.99 -4.19 -4.27
CA ARG A 109 2.89 -5.19 -5.33
C ARG A 109 2.34 -4.53 -6.58
N TRP A 110 3.04 -4.53 -7.69
CA TRP A 110 2.47 -4.02 -8.94
C TRP A 110 1.63 -5.08 -9.63
N GLU A 111 0.51 -4.71 -10.28
CA GLU A 111 -0.32 -5.65 -11.04
C GLU A 111 0.44 -6.33 -12.21
N PHE A 112 1.50 -5.67 -12.71
CA PHE A 112 2.34 -6.17 -13.79
C PHE A 112 3.62 -6.88 -13.33
N ASP A 113 3.88 -7.03 -12.02
CA ASP A 113 5.10 -7.68 -11.48
C ASP A 113 5.34 -9.11 -12.06
N ASP A 114 4.27 -9.81 -12.43
CA ASP A 114 4.29 -11.19 -12.93
C ASP A 114 4.15 -11.31 -14.46
N TYR A 115 4.04 -10.19 -15.18
CA TYR A 115 3.93 -10.17 -16.65
C TYR A 115 5.34 -10.10 -17.29
N LYS A 116 5.60 -11.00 -18.25
CA LYS A 116 6.80 -11.05 -19.07
C LYS A 116 6.45 -11.12 -20.54
#